data_AF-A0A7Y8IMD8-F1
#
_entry.id   AF-A0A7Y8IMD8-F1
#
_cell.length_a   1.000
_cell.length_b   1.000
_cell.length_c   1.000
_cell.angle_alpha   90.00
_cell.angle_beta   90.00
_cell.angle_gamma   90.00
#
_symmetry.space_group_name_H-M   'P 1'
#
loop_
_entity.id
_entity.type
_entity.pdbx_description
1 polymer ?
#
loop_
_entity_poly.entity_id
_entity_poly.type
_entity_poly.pdbx_seq_one_letter_code
_entity_poly.pdbx_strand_id
1 'polypeptide(L)' 'GSNGSGSYNWTVPSNLSSGSDYVIRIKSTSNASITDTSDNFFTITK' A
#
# COMPACT_ATOMS: atom_id res chain seq x y z
N GLY A 1 -9.16 -5.30 -7.63
CA GLY A 1 -10.06 -4.41 -8.40
C GLY A 1 -10.37 -5.04 -9.75
N SER A 2 -11.31 -4.49 -10.50
CA SER A 2 -11.59 -4.92 -11.88
C SER A 2 -10.60 -4.22 -12.83
N ASN A 3 -9.90 -4.96 -13.68
CA ASN A 3 -8.93 -4.42 -14.65
C ASN A 3 -7.85 -3.49 -14.03
N GLY A 4 -7.30 -3.87 -12.87
CA GLY A 4 -6.31 -3.06 -12.16
C GLY A 4 -6.87 -1.82 -11.44
N SER A 5 -8.17 -1.55 -11.56
CA SER A 5 -8.84 -0.42 -10.91
C SER A 5 -9.65 -0.88 -9.70
N GLY A 6 -9.48 -0.19 -8.58
CA GLY A 6 -10.23 -0.44 -7.35
C GLY A 6 -9.73 0.47 -6.22
N SER A 7 -10.47 0.50 -5.13
CA SER A 7 -10.12 1.25 -3.92
C SER A 7 -10.23 0.36 -2.70
N TYR A 8 -9.48 0.70 -1.65
CA TYR A 8 -9.52 0.05 -0.36
C TYR A 8 -9.42 1.10 0.74
N ASN A 9 -10.36 1.07 1.69
CA ASN A 9 -10.31 1.95 2.85
C ASN A 9 -9.33 1.38 3.87
N TRP A 10 -8.21 2.07 4.07
CA TRP A 10 -7.21 1.69 5.05
C TRP A 10 -7.24 2.62 6.26
N THR A 11 -7.50 2.06 7.44
CA THR A 11 -7.33 2.77 8.71
C THR A 11 -5.87 2.68 9.14
N VAL A 12 -5.19 3.83 9.23
CA VAL A 12 -3.79 3.91 9.65
C VAL A 12 -3.67 3.49 11.13
N PRO A 13 -2.82 2.50 11.47
CA PRO A 13 -2.61 2.08 12.86
C PRO A 13 -2.01 3.19 13.73
N SER A 14 -2.48 3.34 14.97
CA SER A 14 -2.04 4.41 15.88
C SER A 14 -0.60 4.25 16.38
N ASN A 15 -0.05 3.04 16.30
CA ASN A 15 1.33 2.73 16.65
C ASN A 15 2.31 2.92 15.48
N LEU A 16 1.82 3.31 14.30
CA LEU A 16 2.68 3.65 13.17
C LEU A 16 3.35 5.01 13.43
N SER A 17 4.67 5.08 13.28
CA SER A 17 5.42 6.34 13.41
C SER A 17 5.16 7.26 12.23
N SER A 18 5.21 8.57 12.45
CA SER A 18 5.27 9.51 11.32
C SER A 18 6.53 9.27 10.50
N GLY A 19 6.43 9.36 9.18
CA GLY A 19 7.54 9.10 8.26
C GLY A 19 7.17 9.42 6.82
N SER A 20 8.17 9.64 5.97
CA SER A 20 8.02 10.00 4.55
C SER A 20 8.57 8.93 3.60
N ASP A 21 8.83 7.75 4.12
CA ASP A 21 9.50 6.61 3.49
C ASP A 21 8.54 5.42 3.29
N TYR A 22 7.23 5.65 3.38
CA TYR A 22 6.22 4.61 3.20
C TYR A 22 5.92 4.36 1.72
N VAL A 23 5.65 3.09 1.39
CA VAL A 23 5.15 2.64 0.09
C VAL A 23 3.94 1.73 0.27
N ILE A 24 3.08 1.66 -0.74
CA ILE A 24 1.99 0.68 -0.80
C ILE A 24 2.45 -0.49 -1.65
N ARG A 25 2.32 -1.72 -1.13
CA ARG A 25 2.59 -2.94 -1.88
C ARG A 25 1.33 -3.78 -2.01
N ILE A 26 1.04 -4.24 -3.22
CA ILE A 26 -0.05 -5.16 -3.52
C ILE A 26 0.56 -6.47 -4.03
N LYS A 27 0.08 -7.60 -3.52
CA LYS A 27 0.56 -8.94 -3.93
C LYS A 27 -0.63 -9.87 -4.18
N SER A 28 -0.54 -10.68 -5.22
CA SER A 28 -1.53 -11.72 -5.46
C SER A 28 -1.46 -12.80 -4.38
N THR A 29 -2.62 -13.22 -3.88
CA THR A 29 -2.74 -14.28 -2.89
C THR A 29 -2.67 -15.67 -3.52
N SER A 30 -2.90 -15.80 -4.82
CA SER A 30 -2.89 -17.07 -5.56
C SER A 30 -1.59 -17.31 -6.35
N ASN A 31 -0.88 -16.23 -6.72
CA ASN A 31 0.36 -16.31 -7.46
C ASN A 31 1.43 -15.41 -6.85
N ALA A 32 2.44 -16.01 -6.22
CA ALA A 32 3.46 -15.29 -5.50
C ALA A 32 4.39 -14.43 -6.38
N SER A 33 4.44 -14.66 -7.70
CA SER A 33 5.26 -13.85 -8.63
C SER A 33 4.63 -12.52 -9.01
N ILE A 34 3.33 -12.34 -8.74
CA ILE A 34 2.60 -11.12 -9.07
C ILE A 34 2.62 -10.20 -7.85
N THR A 35 3.40 -9.14 -7.95
CA THR A 35 3.50 -8.07 -6.94
C THR A 35 3.64 -6.72 -7.65
N ASP A 36 3.14 -5.68 -7.00
CA ASP A 36 3.28 -4.30 -7.44
C ASP A 36 3.56 -3.41 -6.22
N THR A 37 4.36 -2.37 -6.40
CA THR A 37 4.74 -1.42 -5.35
C THR A 37 4.63 -0.01 -5.90
N SER A 38 4.06 0.92 -5.15
CA SER A 38 3.94 2.31 -5.56
C SER A 38 5.29 2.91 -5.95
N ASP A 39 5.33 3.62 -7.08
CA ASP A 39 6.56 4.18 -7.64
C ASP A 39 7.25 5.20 -6.72
N ASN A 40 6.46 5.95 -5.94
CA ASN A 40 6.94 7.00 -5.06
C ASN A 40 6.63 6.69 -3.60
N PHE A 41 7.46 7.24 -2.72
CA PHE A 41 7.16 7.30 -1.30
C PHE A 41 6.04 8.28 -1.00
N PHE A 42 5.32 8.05 0.10
CA PHE A 42 4.36 8.98 0.64
C PHE A 42 4.57 9.18 2.15
N THR A 43 4.02 10.29 2.65
CA THR A 43 4.14 10.66 4.07
C THR A 43 2.91 10.24 4.85
N ILE A 44 3.14 9.63 6.00
CA ILE A 44 2.13 9.44 7.05
C ILE A 44 2.51 10.37 8.19
N THR A 45 1.57 11.24 8.57
CA THR A 45 1.68 12.14 9.72
C THR A 45 0.54 11.88 10.69
N LYS A 46 0.78 12.14 11.98
CA LYS A 46 -0.28 12.16 12.99
C LYS A 46 -1.14 13.40 12.88
#